data_AF-A0A2S7I896-F1
#
_entry.id   AF-A0A2S7I896-F1
#
_cell.length_a   1.000
_cell.length_b   1.000
_cell.length_c   1.000
_cell.angle_alpha   90.00
_cell.angle_beta   90.00
_cell.angle_gamma   90.00
#
_symmetry.space_group_name_H-M   'P 1'
#
loop_
_entity.id
_entity.type
_entity.pdbx_description
1 polymer ?
#
loop_
_entity_poly.entity_id
_entity_poly.type
_entity_poly.pdbx_seq_one_letter_code
_entity_poly.pdbx_strand_id
1 'polypeptide(L)'
;MKFMINVSEEQILPEEKFLLIDSLYDFEFPKCINELKRERYSKKSDEEFELIKQEFESFLRENENPNLISVGMYKSYADINLPKTYDVIFDIRNKSRFWYQKTIVKYAYNYKDIFHTDLWQGHSSHLIIEIIGKPPIIFNELNINYKDTNKTCIGLCNKFDWEFIKQKNNNA
;
A
#
# COMPACT_ATOMS: atom_id res chain seq x y z
N MET A 1 -16.06 -20.82 -11.58
CA MET A 1 -15.37 -20.92 -10.28
C MET A 1 -13.94 -20.45 -10.50
N LYS A 2 -13.62 -19.18 -10.17
CA LYS A 2 -12.23 -18.71 -10.20
C LYS A 2 -11.59 -19.27 -8.92
N PHE A 3 -10.65 -20.21 -9.05
CA PHE A 3 -9.80 -20.58 -7.93
C PHE A 3 -8.99 -19.34 -7.57
N MET A 4 -9.40 -18.61 -6.53
CA MET A 4 -8.50 -17.67 -5.85
C MET A 4 -7.47 -18.55 -5.15
N ILE A 5 -6.32 -18.70 -5.79
CA ILE A 5 -5.16 -19.28 -5.12
C ILE A 5 -4.67 -18.17 -4.20
N ASN A 6 -4.83 -18.37 -2.89
CA ASN A 6 -4.19 -17.47 -1.94
C ASN A 6 -2.68 -17.65 -2.07
N VAL A 7 -1.96 -16.56 -2.34
CA VAL A 7 -0.50 -16.56 -2.50
C VAL A 7 0.10 -15.96 -1.25
N SER A 8 0.65 -16.82 -0.39
CA SER A 8 1.24 -16.36 0.87
C SER A 8 2.62 -15.76 0.64
N GLU A 9 3.06 -14.87 1.53
CA GLU A 9 4.34 -14.19 1.39
C GLU A 9 5.53 -15.15 1.43
N GLU A 10 5.42 -16.28 2.12
CA GLU A 10 6.48 -17.30 2.21
C GLU A 10 6.77 -17.98 0.86
N GLN A 11 5.81 -17.92 -0.08
CA GLN A 11 5.93 -18.52 -1.41
C GLN A 11 6.62 -17.59 -2.41
N ILE A 12 6.78 -16.31 -2.07
CA ILE A 12 7.42 -15.31 -2.93
C ILE A 12 8.93 -15.30 -2.69
N LEU A 13 9.71 -15.13 -3.76
CA LEU A 13 11.16 -14.98 -3.63
C LEU A 13 11.50 -13.61 -3.00
N PRO A 14 12.49 -13.50 -2.10
CA PRO A 14 12.83 -12.23 -1.44
C PRO A 14 13.04 -11.06 -2.40
N GLU A 15 13.65 -11.29 -3.56
CA GLU A 15 13.87 -10.27 -4.59
C GLU A 15 12.60 -9.75 -5.30
N GLU A 16 11.45 -10.35 -5.02
CA GLU A 16 10.12 -9.98 -5.53
C GLU A 16 9.18 -9.46 -4.43
N LYS A 17 9.60 -9.49 -3.16
CA LYS A 17 8.80 -9.03 -2.01
C LYS A 17 8.90 -7.52 -1.83
N PHE A 18 8.31 -6.77 -2.74
CA PHE A 18 8.15 -5.33 -2.58
C PHE A 18 6.83 -4.84 -3.17
N LEU A 19 6.19 -3.87 -2.50
CA LEU A 19 5.07 -3.15 -3.08
C LEU A 19 5.59 -2.09 -4.05
N LEU A 20 4.91 -1.93 -5.18
CA LEU A 20 5.19 -0.88 -6.15
C LEU A 20 4.17 0.24 -6.03
N ILE A 21 4.63 1.40 -5.58
CA ILE A 21 3.88 2.65 -5.54
C ILE A 21 4.19 3.46 -6.80
N ASP A 22 3.16 3.89 -7.52
CA ASP A 22 3.29 4.59 -8.80
C ASP A 22 2.77 6.03 -8.78
N SER A 23 2.03 6.41 -7.75
CA SER A 23 1.34 7.69 -7.71
C SER A 23 1.04 8.19 -6.29
N LEU A 24 0.96 9.51 -6.17
CA LEU A 24 0.35 10.21 -5.04
C LEU A 24 -1.10 10.58 -5.41
N TYR A 25 -2.01 10.41 -4.46
CA TYR A 25 -3.39 10.83 -4.60
C TYR A 25 -3.69 12.04 -3.73
N ASP A 26 -4.36 13.02 -4.34
CA ASP A 26 -5.05 14.07 -3.60
C ASP A 26 -6.36 13.48 -3.06
N PHE A 27 -6.31 12.99 -1.82
CA PHE A 27 -7.40 12.26 -1.19
C PHE A 27 -7.86 12.98 0.07
N GLU A 28 -9.16 13.27 0.12
CA GLU A 28 -9.79 13.77 1.33
C GLU A 28 -10.06 12.60 2.27
N PHE A 29 -9.39 12.61 3.42
CA PHE A 29 -9.58 11.60 4.46
C PHE A 29 -11.01 11.66 5.02
N PRO A 30 -11.63 10.49 5.30
CA PRO A 30 -12.98 10.45 5.84
C PRO A 30 -13.03 11.11 7.21
N LYS A 31 -14.14 11.80 7.50
CA LYS A 31 -14.32 12.60 8.73
C LYS A 31 -15.26 11.93 9.72
N CYS A 32 -16.09 10.99 9.27
CA CYS A 32 -17.05 10.32 10.14
C CYS A 32 -17.42 8.91 9.66
N ILE A 33 -18.01 8.12 10.57
CA ILE A 33 -18.39 6.73 10.30
C ILE A 33 -19.46 6.57 9.22
N ASN A 34 -20.28 7.61 9.00
CA ASN A 34 -21.36 7.58 7.99
C ASN A 34 -20.83 7.52 6.54
N GLU A 35 -19.55 7.82 6.33
CA GLU A 35 -18.90 7.66 5.03
C GLU A 35 -18.64 6.18 4.69
N LEU A 36 -18.64 5.30 5.70
CA LEU A 36 -18.62 3.84 5.52
C LEU A 36 -20.03 3.32 5.21
N LYS A 37 -20.39 3.39 3.94
CA LYS A 37 -21.71 3.03 3.42
C LYS A 37 -21.96 1.51 3.40
N ARG A 38 -22.80 0.98 4.31
CA ARG A 38 -23.13 -0.46 4.46
C ARG A 38 -23.55 -1.12 3.14
N GLU A 39 -24.24 -0.40 2.26
CA GLU A 39 -24.70 -0.88 0.96
C GLU A 39 -23.57 -1.28 0.01
N ARG A 40 -22.38 -0.67 0.15
CA ARG A 40 -21.18 -1.06 -0.63
C ARG A 40 -20.65 -2.44 -0.23
N TYR A 41 -21.05 -2.92 0.94
CA TYR A 41 -20.63 -4.20 1.53
C TYR A 41 -21.76 -5.23 1.56
N SER A 42 -22.75 -5.12 0.66
CA SER A 42 -23.94 -6.00 0.65
C SER A 42 -23.65 -7.50 0.55
N LYS A 43 -22.44 -7.88 0.13
CA LYS A 43 -21.98 -9.28 0.06
C LYS A 43 -21.33 -9.79 1.35
N LYS A 44 -21.11 -8.92 2.33
CA LYS A 44 -20.51 -9.23 3.63
C LYS A 44 -21.61 -9.48 4.66
N SER A 45 -21.39 -10.45 5.54
CA SER A 45 -22.23 -10.66 6.71
C SER A 45 -22.18 -9.45 7.64
N ASP A 46 -23.12 -9.34 8.56
CA ASP A 46 -23.13 -8.24 9.54
C ASP A 46 -21.92 -8.33 10.49
N GLU A 47 -21.50 -9.54 10.85
CA GLU A 47 -20.28 -9.78 11.64
C GLU A 47 -19.02 -9.30 10.90
N GLU A 48 -18.88 -9.66 9.61
CA GLU A 48 -17.75 -9.19 8.79
C GLU A 48 -17.77 -7.66 8.64
N PHE A 49 -18.95 -7.06 8.47
CA PHE A 49 -19.07 -5.61 8.34
C PHE A 49 -18.73 -4.88 9.64
N GLU A 50 -19.09 -5.41 10.80
CA GLU A 50 -18.74 -4.80 12.08
C GLU A 50 -17.23 -4.78 12.32
N LEU A 51 -16.50 -5.81 11.87
CA LEU A 51 -15.03 -5.80 11.89
C LEU A 51 -14.46 -4.70 10.98
N ILE A 52 -14.97 -4.56 9.75
CA ILE A 52 -14.56 -3.49 8.82
C ILE A 52 -14.84 -2.12 9.44
N LYS A 53 -15.98 -1.97 10.11
CA LYS A 53 -16.38 -0.74 10.79
C LYS A 53 -15.43 -0.39 11.93
N GLN A 54 -15.02 -1.36 12.75
CA GLN A 54 -14.02 -1.14 13.81
C GLN A 54 -12.67 -0.67 13.26
N GLU A 55 -12.21 -1.26 12.14
CA GLU A 55 -11.00 -0.82 11.45
C GLU A 55 -11.15 0.60 10.89
N PHE A 56 -12.31 0.92 10.32
CA PHE A 56 -12.59 2.27 9.82
C PHE A 56 -12.66 3.31 10.95
N GLU A 57 -13.23 2.97 12.11
CA GLU A 57 -13.20 3.82 13.29
C GLU A 57 -11.77 4.06 13.80
N SER A 58 -10.89 3.06 13.70
CA SER A 58 -9.46 3.23 13.97
C SER A 58 -8.82 4.22 13.00
N PHE A 59 -9.12 4.10 11.70
CA PHE A 59 -8.65 5.04 10.70
C PHE A 59 -9.13 6.47 10.98
N LEU A 60 -10.40 6.66 11.35
CA LEU A 60 -10.95 7.99 11.69
C LEU A 60 -10.23 8.64 12.87
N ARG A 61 -9.77 7.86 13.86
CA ARG A 61 -9.01 8.40 15.02
C ARG A 61 -7.60 8.87 14.63
N GLU A 62 -7.10 8.43 13.49
CA GLU A 62 -5.75 8.72 13.03
C GLU A 62 -5.71 9.68 11.83
N ASN A 63 -6.86 10.05 11.25
CA ASN A 63 -6.94 10.81 10.00
C ASN A 63 -6.28 12.20 10.05
N GLU A 64 -6.07 12.76 11.25
CA GLU A 64 -5.35 14.02 11.47
C GLU A 64 -3.82 13.83 11.54
N ASN A 65 -3.30 12.60 11.49
CA ASN A 65 -1.87 12.33 11.52
C ASN A 65 -1.20 12.88 10.24
N PRO A 66 -0.31 13.90 10.35
CA PRO A 66 0.30 14.55 9.19
C PRO A 66 1.29 13.65 8.44
N ASN A 67 1.63 12.49 9.00
CA ASN A 67 2.49 11.50 8.37
C ASN A 67 1.71 10.50 7.49
N LEU A 68 0.37 10.59 7.46
CA LEU A 68 -0.44 9.80 6.56
C LEU A 68 -0.38 10.38 5.14
N ILE A 69 -0.14 9.49 4.19
CA ILE A 69 -0.08 9.81 2.77
C ILE A 69 -0.95 8.81 2.01
N SER A 70 -1.62 9.33 1.00
CA SER A 70 -2.49 8.60 0.10
C SER A 70 -1.76 8.29 -1.20
N VAL A 71 -1.63 7.01 -1.55
CA VAL A 71 -0.81 6.56 -2.69
C VAL A 71 -1.51 5.49 -3.53
N GLY A 72 -1.22 5.46 -4.83
CA GLY A 72 -1.60 4.35 -5.70
C GLY A 72 -0.54 3.24 -5.68
N MET A 73 -0.99 2.00 -5.49
CA MET A 73 -0.18 0.80 -5.63
C MET A 73 -0.59 0.05 -6.89
N TYR A 74 0.40 -0.27 -7.74
CA TYR A 74 0.14 -0.96 -9.00
C TYR A 74 -0.30 -2.42 -8.80
N LYS A 75 0.45 -3.22 -8.04
CA LYS A 75 0.12 -4.62 -7.74
C LYS A 75 0.72 -5.06 -6.41
N SER A 76 -0.06 -5.79 -5.60
CA SER A 76 0.47 -6.54 -4.46
C SER A 76 1.22 -7.79 -4.94
N TYR A 77 2.36 -8.11 -4.33
CA TYR A 77 3.15 -9.31 -4.69
C TYR A 77 2.59 -10.60 -4.06
N ALA A 78 1.79 -10.48 -3.01
CA ALA A 78 1.17 -11.58 -2.26
C ALA A 78 -0.18 -11.12 -1.68
N ASP A 79 -0.90 -12.05 -1.06
CA ASP A 79 -1.99 -11.70 -0.15
C ASP A 79 -1.42 -11.24 1.18
N ILE A 80 -1.80 -10.04 1.61
CA ILE A 80 -1.19 -9.35 2.76
C ILE A 80 -2.28 -8.76 3.63
N ASN A 81 -2.26 -9.11 4.92
CA ASN A 81 -3.10 -8.46 5.91
C ASN A 81 -2.41 -7.17 6.39
N LEU A 82 -3.17 -6.09 6.45
CA LEU A 82 -2.76 -4.78 6.95
C LEU A 82 -3.17 -4.62 8.43
N PRO A 83 -2.44 -3.81 9.22
CA PRO A 83 -1.29 -3.00 8.83
C PRO A 83 -0.02 -3.83 8.59
N LYS A 84 0.78 -3.45 7.59
CA LYS A 84 2.10 -4.04 7.34
C LYS A 84 3.21 -3.00 7.35
N THR A 85 4.30 -3.33 8.05
CA THR A 85 5.49 -2.46 8.14
C THR A 85 6.52 -2.86 7.09
N TYR A 86 7.18 -1.85 6.53
CA TYR A 86 8.33 -1.94 5.64
C TYR A 86 9.46 -1.02 6.16
N ASP A 87 10.70 -1.35 5.84
CA ASP A 87 11.89 -0.66 6.36
C ASP A 87 12.64 0.15 5.31
N VAL A 88 12.42 -0.17 4.03
CA VAL A 88 13.19 0.38 2.91
C VAL A 88 12.27 0.95 1.86
N ILE A 89 12.60 2.16 1.44
CA ILE A 89 12.00 2.86 0.31
C ILE A 89 13.08 2.99 -0.76
N PHE A 90 12.79 2.66 -2.01
CA PHE A 90 13.77 2.75 -3.10
C PHE A 90 13.15 3.13 -4.44
N ASP A 91 13.96 3.74 -5.31
CA ASP A 91 13.58 3.99 -6.71
C ASP A 91 13.69 2.68 -7.50
N ILE A 92 12.58 2.23 -8.11
CA ILE A 92 12.55 1.00 -8.92
C ILE A 92 13.50 1.11 -10.13
N ARG A 93 13.66 2.32 -10.69
CA ARG A 93 14.49 2.56 -11.88
C ARG A 93 15.95 2.80 -11.55
N ASN A 94 16.23 3.30 -10.35
CA ASN A 94 17.60 3.52 -9.87
C ASN A 94 17.77 3.10 -8.41
N LYS A 95 18.10 1.82 -8.21
CA LYS A 95 18.27 1.21 -6.88
C LYS A 95 19.40 1.82 -6.03
N SER A 96 20.27 2.65 -6.59
CA SER A 96 21.24 3.42 -5.77
C SER A 96 20.57 4.52 -4.95
N ARG A 97 19.32 4.89 -5.30
CA ARG A 97 18.48 5.83 -4.57
C ARG A 97 17.54 5.06 -3.65
N PHE A 98 17.97 4.90 -2.40
CA PHE A 98 17.19 4.21 -1.38
C PHE A 98 17.32 4.89 -0.02
N TRP A 99 16.37 4.63 0.86
CA TRP A 99 16.27 5.20 2.20
C TRP A 99 15.85 4.11 3.17
N TYR A 100 16.56 4.00 4.31
CA TYR A 100 16.08 3.25 5.46
C TYR A 100 15.07 4.11 6.21
N GLN A 101 13.79 3.84 5.97
CA GLN A 101 12.69 4.65 6.45
C GLN A 101 11.51 3.73 6.74
N LYS A 102 11.17 3.62 8.03
CA LYS A 102 10.01 2.84 8.46
C LYS A 102 8.75 3.44 7.85
N THR A 103 8.00 2.60 7.16
CA THR A 103 6.74 2.93 6.48
C THR A 103 5.72 1.87 6.82
N ILE A 104 4.51 2.26 7.18
CA ILE A 104 3.43 1.34 7.55
C ILE A 104 2.31 1.51 6.53
N VAL A 105 1.97 0.46 5.79
CA VAL A 105 0.74 0.43 4.99
C VAL A 105 -0.38 0.06 5.94
N LYS A 106 -1.30 1.00 6.22
CA LYS A 106 -2.31 0.84 7.26
C LYS A 106 -3.63 0.34 6.72
N TYR A 107 -4.09 0.96 5.62
CA TYR A 107 -5.41 0.73 5.06
C TYR A 107 -5.38 0.75 3.54
N ALA A 108 -6.43 0.22 2.93
CA ALA A 108 -6.59 0.24 1.49
C ALA A 108 -8.02 0.52 1.06
N TYR A 109 -8.14 1.09 -0.14
CA TYR A 109 -9.36 1.18 -0.91
C TYR A 109 -9.16 0.48 -2.25
N ASN A 110 -10.21 -0.18 -2.73
CA ASN A 110 -10.24 -0.66 -4.11
C ASN A 110 -10.87 0.38 -5.06
N TYR A 111 -10.91 0.06 -6.35
CA TYR A 111 -11.46 0.93 -7.40
C TYR A 111 -12.94 1.31 -7.25
N LYS A 112 -13.67 0.72 -6.30
CA LYS A 112 -15.08 1.06 -5.97
C LYS A 112 -15.20 1.89 -4.69
N ASP A 113 -14.09 2.44 -4.20
CA ASP A 113 -14.01 3.17 -2.93
C ASP A 113 -14.52 2.34 -1.74
N ILE A 114 -14.24 1.04 -1.77
CA ILE A 114 -14.50 0.11 -0.66
C ILE A 114 -13.25 0.08 0.18
N PHE A 115 -13.34 0.49 1.44
CA PHE A 115 -12.30 0.37 2.47
C PHE A 115 -12.11 -1.10 2.88
N HIS A 116 -10.86 -1.53 3.04
CA HIS A 116 -10.47 -2.86 3.51
C HIS A 116 -9.05 -2.87 4.10
N THR A 117 -8.72 -3.96 4.79
CA THR A 117 -7.41 -4.21 5.41
C THR A 117 -6.66 -5.39 4.78
N ASP A 118 -7.13 -5.91 3.64
CA ASP A 118 -6.47 -7.03 2.95
C ASP A 118 -5.99 -6.60 1.56
N LEU A 119 -4.73 -6.83 1.22
CA LEU A 119 -4.26 -6.73 -0.16
C LEU A 119 -4.32 -8.10 -0.81
N TRP A 120 -4.81 -8.13 -2.05
CA TRP A 120 -4.87 -9.37 -2.83
C TRP A 120 -3.78 -9.40 -3.88
N GLN A 121 -3.13 -10.55 -4.02
CA GLN A 121 -2.04 -10.73 -4.98
C GLN A 121 -2.46 -10.32 -6.39
N GLY A 122 -1.60 -9.53 -7.06
CA GLY A 122 -1.82 -9.06 -8.42
C GLY A 122 -2.87 -7.95 -8.58
N HIS A 123 -3.56 -7.55 -7.51
CA HIS A 123 -4.52 -6.45 -7.53
C HIS A 123 -3.84 -5.11 -7.20
N SER A 124 -4.29 -4.05 -7.88
CA SER A 124 -3.99 -2.66 -7.52
C SER A 124 -4.89 -2.20 -6.39
N SER A 125 -4.37 -1.29 -5.58
CA SER A 125 -5.12 -0.65 -4.49
C SER A 125 -4.69 0.79 -4.34
N HIS A 126 -5.62 1.61 -3.86
CA HIS A 126 -5.30 2.88 -3.23
C HIS A 126 -4.89 2.57 -1.79
N LEU A 127 -3.69 2.93 -1.38
CA LEU A 127 -3.17 2.70 -0.03
C LEU A 127 -3.16 3.99 0.79
N ILE A 128 -3.44 3.83 2.08
CA ILE A 128 -3.12 4.81 3.11
C ILE A 128 -1.87 4.31 3.82
N ILE A 129 -0.79 5.08 3.71
CA ILE A 129 0.51 4.75 4.31
C ILE A 129 0.90 5.79 5.35
N GLU A 130 1.61 5.36 6.39
CA GLU A 130 2.22 6.23 7.40
C GLU A 130 3.74 6.16 7.24
N ILE A 131 4.39 7.32 7.04
CA ILE A 131 5.85 7.40 6.99
C ILE A 131 6.37 7.91 8.34
N ILE A 132 7.19 7.11 9.03
CA ILE A 132 7.66 7.45 10.38
C ILE A 132 8.83 8.45 10.33
N GLY A 133 8.52 9.73 10.27
CA GLY A 133 9.49 10.81 10.12
C GLY A 133 9.25 11.57 8.83
N LYS A 134 10.25 12.33 8.36
CA LYS A 134 10.08 13.14 7.15
C LYS A 134 10.05 12.25 5.90
N PRO A 135 9.01 12.35 5.04
CA PRO A 135 8.99 11.63 3.77
C PRO A 135 10.24 11.90 2.92
N PRO A 136 10.89 10.86 2.38
CA PRO A 136 12.00 11.04 1.45
C PRO A 136 11.59 11.83 0.21
N ILE A 137 12.53 12.57 -0.39
CA ILE A 137 12.29 13.46 -1.53
C ILE A 137 11.65 12.76 -2.73
N ILE A 138 11.89 11.46 -2.88
CA ILE A 138 11.37 10.65 -3.99
C ILE A 138 9.83 10.63 -4.06
N PHE A 139 9.13 10.85 -2.93
CA PHE A 139 7.67 10.99 -2.96
C PHE A 139 7.22 12.21 -3.76
N ASN A 140 8.00 13.29 -3.78
CA ASN A 140 7.69 14.48 -4.59
C ASN A 140 7.89 14.25 -6.10
N GLU A 141 8.55 13.15 -6.47
CA GLU A 141 8.79 12.75 -7.86
C GLU A 141 7.73 11.79 -8.39
N LEU A 142 6.87 11.25 -7.52
CA LEU A 142 5.74 10.42 -7.91
C LEU A 142 4.75 11.21 -8.76
N ASN A 143 3.99 10.48 -9.58
CA ASN A 143 2.95 11.11 -10.37
C ASN A 143 1.78 11.55 -9.49
N ILE A 144 1.27 12.76 -9.70
CA ILE A 144 0.04 13.23 -9.07
C ILE A 144 -1.10 12.94 -10.05
N ASN A 145 -2.05 12.11 -9.65
CA ASN A 145 -3.28 11.81 -10.40
C ASN A 145 -3.07 11.24 -11.83
N TYR A 146 -2.10 10.33 -12.01
CA TYR A 146 -1.86 9.57 -13.27
C TYR A 146 -1.62 10.38 -14.56
N LYS A 147 -1.22 11.65 -14.49
CA LYS A 147 -1.12 12.52 -15.67
C LYS A 147 0.09 12.30 -16.59
N ASP A 148 0.97 11.33 -16.30
CA ASP A 148 2.29 11.21 -16.94
C ASP A 148 2.95 9.83 -16.73
N THR A 149 3.22 9.09 -17.81
CA THR A 149 3.73 7.71 -17.77
C THR A 149 5.24 7.60 -17.61
N ASN A 150 5.98 8.71 -17.70
CA ASN A 150 7.45 8.72 -17.63
C ASN A 150 8.03 8.87 -16.22
N LYS A 151 7.21 8.89 -15.17
CA LYS A 151 7.64 9.25 -13.81
C LYS A 151 8.10 8.09 -12.92
N THR A 152 8.80 8.45 -11.84
CA THR A 152 9.41 7.57 -10.84
C THR A 152 8.40 6.62 -10.20
N CYS A 153 8.81 5.38 -9.94
CA CYS A 153 8.06 4.43 -9.12
C CYS A 153 8.86 4.10 -7.87
N ILE A 154 8.17 3.96 -6.75
CA ILE A 154 8.76 3.63 -5.46
C ILE A 154 8.52 2.15 -5.13
N GLY A 155 9.56 1.47 -4.66
CA GLY A 155 9.47 0.18 -4.01
C GLY A 155 9.44 0.31 -2.50
N LEU A 156 8.57 -0.45 -1.83
CA LEU A 156 8.59 -0.65 -0.38
C LEU A 156 8.91 -2.11 -0.06
N CYS A 157 9.93 -2.37 0.76
CA CYS A 157 10.26 -3.72 1.20
C CYS A 157 10.83 -3.76 2.63
N ASN A 158 10.92 -4.95 3.20
CA ASN A 158 11.63 -5.15 4.46
C ASN A 158 13.13 -5.10 4.25
N LYS A 159 13.86 -4.80 5.32
CA LYS A 159 15.32 -4.71 5.27
C LYS A 159 15.98 -6.02 4.80
N PHE A 160 15.41 -7.17 5.16
CA PHE A 160 15.91 -8.47 4.72
C PHE A 160 15.79 -8.64 3.20
N ASP A 161 14.59 -8.39 2.64
CA ASP A 161 14.30 -8.54 1.22
C ASP A 161 15.14 -7.58 0.37
N TRP A 162 15.40 -6.37 0.87
CA TRP A 162 16.26 -5.39 0.21
C TRP A 162 17.66 -5.91 -0.13
N GLU A 163 18.25 -6.76 0.72
CA GLU A 163 19.57 -7.33 0.49
C GLU A 163 19.63 -8.16 -0.79
N PHE A 164 18.51 -8.78 -1.18
CA PHE A 164 18.35 -9.53 -2.43
C PHE A 164 17.94 -8.63 -3.60
N ILE A 165 16.98 -7.72 -3.37
CA ILE A 165 16.46 -6.79 -4.39
C ILE A 165 17.57 -5.91 -4.97
N LYS A 166 18.47 -5.38 -4.13
CA LYS A 166 19.55 -4.50 -4.57
C LYS A 166 20.61 -5.21 -5.43
N GLN A 167 20.74 -6.54 -5.29
CA GLN A 167 21.73 -7.34 -6.03
C GLN A 167 21.26 -7.78 -7.42
N LYS A 168 19.95 -7.94 -7.64
CA LYS A 168 19.36 -8.50 -8.88
C LYS A 168 19.71 -7.74 -10.16
N ASN A 169 20.20 -6.49 -10.09
CA ASN A 169 20.64 -5.71 -11.27
C ASN A 169 22.16 -5.59 -11.43
N ASN A 170 22.98 -6.05 -10.48
CA ASN A 170 24.44 -6.03 -10.66
C ASN A 170 24.94 -7.20 -11.54
N ASN A 171 24.05 -8.14 -11.89
CA ASN A 171 24.35 -9.36 -12.64
C ASN A 171 23.52 -9.49 -13.94
N ALA A 172 22.89 -8.42 -14.42
CA ALA A 172 22.09 -8.40 -15.66
C ALA A 172 22.74 -7.48 -16.70
#